data_AF-A0A0F2Q1I5-F1
#
_entry.id   AF-A0A0F2Q1I5-F1
#
_cell.length_a   1.000
_cell.length_b   1.000
_cell.length_c   1.000
_cell.angle_alpha   90.00
_cell.angle_beta   90.00
_cell.angle_gamma   90.00
#
_symmetry.space_group_name_H-M   'P 1'
#
loop_
_entity.id
_entity.type
_entity.pdbx_description
1 polymer ?
#
loop_
_entity_poly.entity_id
_entity_poly.type
_entity_poly.pdbx_seq_one_letter_code
_entity_poly.pdbx_strand_id
1 'polypeptide(L)'
;MFKQHFGIKFNPFDKEIPTDKLFATRDTKELESRLKYMLDSRGICLVVGEPGSGKSTSLRKLTENLNRSLYKPCYLPLTTLTVKEFYQALASLLGETPTHKKIG
;
A
#
# COMPACT_ATOMS: atom_id res chain seq x y z
N MET A 1 25.56 16.34 -2.48
CA MET A 1 26.86 15.66 -2.25
C MET A 1 26.96 14.31 -2.98
N PHE A 2 26.02 13.35 -2.85
CA PHE A 2 26.12 12.08 -3.60
C PHE A 2 25.73 12.17 -5.10
N LYS A 3 24.71 12.99 -5.45
CA LYS A 3 24.23 13.10 -6.84
C LYS A 3 25.32 13.54 -7.82
N GLN A 4 26.10 14.57 -7.46
CA GLN A 4 27.21 15.08 -8.27
C GLN A 4 28.36 14.06 -8.35
N HIS A 5 28.68 13.38 -7.25
CA HIS A 5 29.74 12.38 -7.19
C HIS A 5 29.45 11.16 -8.09
N PHE A 6 28.20 10.71 -8.13
CA PHE A 6 27.78 9.55 -8.94
C PHE A 6 27.12 9.91 -10.28
N GLY A 7 27.08 11.20 -10.67
CA GLY A 7 26.45 11.65 -11.90
C GLY A 7 24.93 11.40 -11.99
N ILE A 8 24.23 11.25 -10.86
CA ILE A 8 22.81 10.91 -10.81
C ILE A 8 21.95 12.17 -10.94
N LYS A 9 21.03 12.17 -11.91
CA LYS A 9 20.16 13.33 -12.22
C LYS A 9 19.03 13.56 -11.19
N PHE A 10 18.70 12.57 -10.36
CA PHE A 10 17.65 12.67 -9.35
C PHE A 10 18.05 11.93 -8.05
N ASN A 11 17.23 11.99 -7.00
CA ASN A 11 17.47 11.24 -5.76
C ASN A 11 16.83 9.85 -5.86
N PRO A 12 17.58 8.74 -6.00
CA PRO A 12 17.00 7.40 -6.03
C PRO A 12 16.65 6.87 -4.63
N PHE A 13 17.05 7.56 -3.58
CA PHE A 13 16.81 7.18 -2.17
C PHE A 13 15.64 7.96 -1.55
N ASP A 14 14.87 8.66 -2.40
CA ASP A 14 13.68 9.36 -1.93
C ASP A 14 12.62 8.35 -1.49
N LYS A 15 11.93 8.66 -0.39
CA LYS A 15 10.83 7.83 0.12
C LYS A 15 9.67 7.77 -0.88
N GLU A 16 9.51 8.82 -1.68
CA GLU A 16 8.45 8.96 -2.68
C GLU A 16 8.92 8.66 -4.11
N ILE A 17 9.94 7.80 -4.26
CA ILE A 17 10.36 7.34 -5.58
C ILE A 17 9.16 6.74 -6.36
N PRO A 18 8.95 7.14 -7.63
CA PRO A 18 7.92 6.56 -8.49
C PRO A 18 8.00 5.03 -8.54
N THR A 19 6.87 4.34 -8.54
CA THR A 19 6.86 2.86 -8.43
C THR A 19 7.46 2.15 -9.64
N ASP A 20 7.44 2.78 -10.81
CA ASP A 20 8.09 2.35 -12.05
C ASP A 20 9.62 2.46 -11.98
N LYS A 21 10.16 3.24 -11.03
CA LYS A 21 11.61 3.39 -10.79
C LYS A 21 12.13 2.58 -9.61
N LEU A 22 11.28 1.78 -8.97
CA LEU A 22 11.68 0.92 -7.87
C LEU A 22 12.64 -0.18 -8.36
N PHE A 23 13.70 -0.42 -7.60
CA PHE A 23 14.63 -1.51 -7.86
C PHE A 23 13.96 -2.86 -7.59
N ALA A 24 13.83 -3.68 -8.63
CA ALA A 24 13.14 -4.97 -8.57
C ALA A 24 14.08 -6.11 -8.14
N THR A 25 14.21 -6.27 -6.82
CA THR A 25 14.92 -7.41 -6.20
C THR A 25 14.19 -8.74 -6.44
N ARG A 26 14.86 -9.86 -6.14
CA ARG A 26 14.21 -11.19 -6.15
C ARG A 26 13.01 -11.24 -5.20
N ASP A 27 13.19 -10.75 -3.97
CA ASP A 27 12.16 -10.82 -2.93
C ASP A 27 10.93 -9.97 -3.25
N THR A 28 11.14 -8.77 -3.84
CA THR A 28 10.02 -7.91 -4.27
C THR A 28 9.25 -8.52 -5.42
N LYS A 29 9.93 -9.15 -6.39
CA LYS A 29 9.26 -9.90 -7.47
C LYS A 29 8.44 -11.07 -6.95
N GLU A 30 8.96 -11.81 -5.97
CA GLU A 30 8.24 -12.91 -5.34
C GLU A 30 7.00 -12.41 -4.57
N LEU A 31 7.15 -11.35 -3.77
CA LEU A 31 6.04 -10.74 -3.05
C LEU A 31 4.97 -10.20 -4.01
N GLU A 32 5.36 -9.54 -5.10
CA GLU A 32 4.43 -9.08 -6.14
C GLU A 32 3.64 -10.24 -6.77
N SER A 33 4.29 -11.38 -7.04
CA SER A 33 3.62 -12.57 -7.59
C SER A 33 2.62 -13.15 -6.60
N ARG A 34 2.98 -13.26 -5.31
CA ARG A 34 2.08 -13.73 -4.25
C ARG A 34 0.90 -12.77 -4.06
N LEU A 35 1.12 -11.46 -4.09
CA LEU A 35 0.06 -10.46 -3.99
C LEU A 35 -0.91 -10.53 -5.18
N LYS A 36 -0.43 -10.74 -6.40
CA LYS A 36 -1.28 -10.96 -7.59
C LYS A 36 -2.15 -12.20 -7.43
N TYR A 37 -1.56 -13.31 -7.01
CA TYR A 37 -2.32 -14.53 -6.72
C TYR A 37 -3.41 -14.30 -5.64
N MET A 38 -3.13 -13.49 -4.61
CA MET A 38 -4.13 -13.15 -3.59
C MET A 38 -5.28 -12.31 -4.12
N LEU A 39 -5.03 -11.43 -5.09
CA LEU A 39 -6.11 -10.68 -5.78
C LEU A 39 -7.04 -11.59 -6.55
N ASP A 40 -6.50 -12.62 -7.20
CA ASP A 40 -7.28 -13.58 -7.99
C ASP A 40 -8.08 -14.55 -7.10
N SER A 41 -7.45 -15.04 -6.02
CA SER A 41 -8.06 -15.99 -5.08
C SER A 41 -9.01 -15.37 -4.05
N ARG A 42 -8.97 -14.04 -3.85
CA ARG A 42 -9.85 -13.27 -2.94
C ARG A 42 -9.78 -13.70 -1.47
N GLY A 43 -8.57 -13.93 -0.97
CA GLY A 43 -8.31 -14.32 0.42
C GLY A 43 -7.74 -13.22 1.32
N ILE A 44 -7.36 -13.60 2.54
CA ILE A 44 -6.63 -12.75 3.49
C ILE A 44 -5.13 -13.01 3.34
N CYS A 45 -4.32 -11.94 3.22
CA CYS A 45 -2.87 -12.02 3.11
C CYS A 45 -2.20 -11.32 4.31
N LEU A 46 -1.21 -11.98 4.92
CA LEU A 46 -0.35 -11.39 5.94
C LEU A 46 1.08 -11.25 5.38
N VAL A 47 1.58 -10.02 5.31
CA VAL A 47 2.95 -9.73 4.85
C VAL A 47 3.83 -9.37 6.05
N VAL A 48 4.84 -10.19 6.32
CA VAL A 48 5.77 -10.03 7.44
C VAL A 48 7.19 -9.77 6.93
N GLY A 49 7.98 -9.02 7.69
CA GLY A 49 9.38 -8.73 7.39
C GLY A 49 9.90 -7.58 8.23
N GLU A 50 11.21 -7.37 8.23
CA GLU A 50 11.86 -6.33 9.03
C GLU A 50 11.49 -4.90 8.60
N PRO A 51 11.62 -3.89 9.48
CA PRO A 51 11.50 -2.48 9.08
C PRO A 51 12.38 -2.18 7.87
N GLY A 52 11.83 -1.50 6.85
CA GLY A 52 12.56 -1.18 5.63
C GLY A 52 12.63 -2.30 4.57
N SER A 53 12.08 -3.50 4.83
CA SER A 53 12.11 -4.64 3.88
C SER A 53 11.23 -4.48 2.61
N GLY A 54 10.61 -3.31 2.40
CA GLY A 54 9.82 -3.05 1.18
C GLY A 54 8.35 -3.51 1.23
N LYS A 55 7.78 -3.86 2.38
CA LYS A 55 6.36 -4.28 2.54
C LYS A 55 5.38 -3.24 2.01
N SER A 56 5.39 -2.04 2.62
CA SER A 56 4.51 -0.94 2.21
C SER A 56 4.80 -0.47 0.79
N THR A 57 6.07 -0.51 0.38
CA THR A 57 6.49 -0.17 -0.99
C THR A 57 5.89 -1.11 -2.03
N SER A 58 5.86 -2.42 -1.76
CA SER A 58 5.28 -3.42 -2.67
C SER A 58 3.76 -3.30 -2.75
N LEU A 59 3.09 -3.04 -1.62
CA LEU A 59 1.64 -2.76 -1.60
C LEU A 59 1.28 -1.47 -2.34
N ARG A 60 2.11 -0.42 -2.24
CA ARG A 60 1.96 0.81 -2.99
C ARG A 60 2.07 0.54 -4.50
N LYS A 61 3.11 -0.19 -4.92
CA LYS A 61 3.28 -0.57 -6.33
C LYS A 61 2.11 -1.41 -6.85
N LEU A 62 1.63 -2.39 -6.08
CA LEU A 62 0.44 -3.16 -6.44
C LEU A 62 -0.75 -2.24 -6.68
N THR A 63 -1.03 -1.36 -5.71
CA THR A 63 -2.19 -0.46 -5.72
C THR A 63 -2.16 0.53 -6.89
N GLU A 64 -0.98 1.08 -7.22
CA GLU A 64 -0.80 1.99 -8.36
C GLU A 64 -1.03 1.28 -9.71
N ASN A 65 -0.80 -0.03 -9.79
CA ASN A 65 -0.97 -0.84 -11.00
C ASN A 65 -2.32 -1.58 -11.10
N LEU A 66 -3.22 -1.41 -10.12
CA LEU A 66 -4.56 -2.01 -10.16
C LEU A 66 -5.43 -1.35 -11.24
N ASN A 67 -6.22 -2.17 -11.94
CA ASN A 67 -7.29 -1.66 -12.78
C ASN A 67 -8.38 -1.04 -11.89
N ARG A 68 -8.45 0.30 -11.86
CA ARG A 68 -9.39 1.06 -11.01
C ARG A 68 -10.86 0.87 -11.37
N SER A 69 -11.17 0.35 -12.56
CA SER A 69 -12.54 -0.02 -12.94
C SER A 69 -12.98 -1.34 -12.32
N LEU A 70 -12.04 -2.21 -11.94
CA LEU A 70 -12.32 -3.51 -11.33
C LEU A 70 -12.09 -3.53 -9.81
N TYR A 71 -11.17 -2.69 -9.32
CA TYR A 71 -10.75 -2.69 -7.92
C TYR A 71 -10.85 -1.29 -7.30
N LYS A 72 -11.37 -1.25 -6.07
CA LYS A 72 -11.35 -0.07 -5.20
C LYS A 72 -10.39 -0.31 -4.02
N PRO A 73 -9.13 0.14 -4.09
CA PRO A 73 -8.20 -0.03 -2.98
C PRO A 73 -8.63 0.82 -1.78
N CYS A 74 -8.66 0.20 -0.60
CA CYS A 74 -9.01 0.83 0.66
C CYS A 74 -7.79 0.72 1.61
N TYR A 75 -7.28 1.85 2.11
CA TYR A 75 -6.09 1.88 2.97
C TYR A 75 -6.45 2.38 4.38
N LEU A 76 -6.15 1.55 5.39
CA LEU A 76 -6.34 1.84 6.81
C LEU A 76 -5.00 1.78 7.54
N PRO A 77 -4.33 2.91 7.82
CA PRO A 77 -3.02 2.94 8.47
C PRO A 77 -3.04 2.77 10.01
N LEU A 78 -4.19 2.47 10.60
CA LEU A 78 -4.40 2.57 12.05
C LEU A 78 -4.24 1.22 12.75
N THR A 79 -3.37 1.18 13.77
CA THR A 79 -3.06 -0.04 14.55
C THR A 79 -3.93 -0.21 15.79
N THR A 80 -4.68 0.83 16.19
CA THR A 80 -5.44 0.86 17.45
C THR A 80 -6.87 1.35 17.23
N LEU A 81 -7.61 0.68 16.34
CA LEU A 81 -9.04 0.93 16.16
C LEU A 81 -9.87 -0.02 17.04
N THR A 82 -10.89 0.52 17.67
CA THR A 82 -12.02 -0.29 18.14
C THR A 82 -12.76 -0.89 16.94
N VAL A 83 -13.53 -1.94 17.17
CA VAL A 83 -14.37 -2.57 16.13
C VAL A 83 -15.29 -1.54 15.46
N LYS A 84 -15.88 -0.64 16.25
CA LYS A 84 -16.77 0.41 15.73
C LYS A 84 -16.02 1.37 14.80
N GLU A 85 -14.85 1.85 15.21
CA GLU A 85 -14.06 2.78 14.40
C GLU A 85 -13.55 2.13 13.12
N PHE A 86 -13.20 0.83 13.17
CA PHE A 86 -12.86 0.05 11.97
C PHE A 86 -14.01 0.03 10.96
N TYR A 87 -15.23 -0.29 11.39
CA TYR A 87 -16.39 -0.30 10.48
C TYR A 87 -16.73 1.08 9.93
N GLN A 88 -16.62 2.13 10.75
CA GLN A 88 -16.85 3.51 10.29
C GLN A 88 -15.80 3.95 9.26
N ALA A 89 -14.52 3.61 9.48
CA ALA A 89 -13.45 3.92 8.55
C ALA A 89 -13.60 3.12 7.25
N LEU A 90 -13.96 1.84 7.33
CA LEU A 90 -14.22 1.01 6.16
C LEU A 90 -15.40 1.54 5.34
N ALA A 91 -16.52 1.87 5.99
CA ALA A 91 -17.68 2.48 5.33
C ALA A 91 -17.29 3.77 4.60
N SER A 92 -16.53 4.65 5.27
CA SER A 92 -16.03 5.90 4.66
C SER A 92 -15.14 5.64 3.45
N LEU A 93 -14.21 4.67 3.51
CA LEU A 93 -13.37 4.28 2.37
C LEU A 93 -14.19 3.73 1.20
N LEU A 94 -15.29 3.04 1.49
CA LEU A 94 -16.23 2.55 0.49
C LEU A 94 -17.15 3.63 -0.09
N GLY A 95 -17.12 4.85 0.46
CA GLY A 95 -17.89 6.01 -0.03
C GLY A 95 -19.22 6.23 0.72
N GLU A 96 -19.46 5.47 1.78
CA GLU A 96 -20.64 5.63 2.63
C GLU A 96 -20.39 6.68 3.72
N THR A 97 -21.44 7.41 4.09
CA THR A 97 -21.42 8.29 5.25
C THR A 97 -21.89 7.52 6.48
N PRO A 98 -21.05 7.32 7.52
CA PRO A 98 -21.48 6.61 8.72
C PRO A 98 -22.65 7.32 9.40
N THR A 99 -23.77 6.63 9.58
CA THR A 99 -24.96 7.23 10.18
C THR A 99 -24.76 7.42 11.69
N HIS A 100 -24.93 8.67 12.14
CA HIS A 100 -24.99 9.23 13.50
C HIS A 100 -23.70 9.52 14.29
N LYS A 101 -23.45 10.84 14.41
CA LYS A 101 -23.06 11.51 15.66
C LYS A 101 -24.27 11.52 16.61
N LYS A 102 -24.09 11.13 17.87
CA LYS A 102 -24.95 11.60 18.96
C LYS A 102 -24.75 13.12 19.04
N ILE A 103 -25.82 13.87 18.83
CA ILE A 103 -25.90 15.27 19.25
C ILE A 103 -25.98 15.20 20.78
N GLY A 104 -24.93 15.67 21.45
CA GLY A 104 -24.96 16.02 22.86
C GLY A 104 -25.23 17.51 22.99
#